data_AF-A0A7C4AW61-F1
#
_entry.id   AF-A0A7C4AW61-F1
#
_cell.length_a   1.000
_cell.length_b   1.000
_cell.length_c   1.000
_cell.angle_alpha   90.00
_cell.angle_beta   90.00
_cell.angle_gamma   90.00
#
_symmetry.space_group_name_H-M   'P 1'
#
loop_
_entity.id
_entity.type
_entity.pdbx_description
1 polymer ?
#
loop_
_entity_poly.entity_id
_entity_poly.type
_entity_poly.pdbx_seq_one_letter_code
_entity_poly.pdbx_strand_id
1 'polypeptide(L)'
;MEKQIEIKSVMDIKELSEYLGIGKSKIYSLIRQKKIPASRIGRQYRFSKEIIDAWLKEKIITRKEENLPLFGEEKKNDKESA
;
A
#
# COMPACT_ATOMS: atom_id res chain seq x y z
N MET A 1 19.00 -25.27 -10.06
CA MET A 1 17.57 -24.90 -10.13
C MET A 1 17.45 -23.42 -9.77
N GLU A 2 17.69 -22.55 -10.74
CA GLU A 2 17.45 -21.11 -10.57
C GLU A 2 16.00 -20.87 -11.00
N LYS A 3 15.12 -20.72 -10.01
CA LYS A 3 13.72 -20.44 -10.27
C LYS A 3 13.67 -19.04 -10.87
N GLN A 4 13.48 -18.98 -12.20
CA GLN A 4 13.15 -17.75 -12.91
C GLN A 4 11.94 -17.12 -12.21
N ILE A 5 12.16 -15.99 -11.55
CA ILE A 5 11.09 -15.21 -10.96
C ILE A 5 10.43 -14.51 -12.16
N GLU A 6 9.28 -15.03 -12.62
CA GLU A 6 8.41 -14.27 -13.51
C GLU A 6 8.09 -12.94 -12.81
N ILE A 7 8.68 -11.85 -13.29
CA ILE A 7 8.38 -10.49 -12.82
C ILE A 7 7.03 -10.07 -13.42
N LYS A 8 5.95 -10.77 -13.06
CA LYS A 8 4.60 -10.30 -13.36
C LYS A 8 4.18 -9.32 -12.26
N SER A 9 4.49 -8.05 -12.54
CA SER A 9 3.93 -6.86 -11.89
C SER A 9 4.40 -6.56 -10.45
N VAL A 10 5.67 -6.16 -10.32
CA VAL A 10 6.20 -5.52 -9.10
C VAL A 10 5.89 -4.02 -9.14
N MET A 11 5.28 -3.50 -8.09
CA MET A 11 4.94 -2.09 -7.89
C MET A 11 5.92 -1.40 -6.94
N ASP A 12 6.12 -0.10 -7.15
CA ASP A 12 6.75 0.79 -6.18
C ASP A 12 5.74 1.33 -5.13
N ILE A 13 6.22 2.19 -4.24
CA ILE A 13 5.34 2.77 -3.20
C ILE A 13 4.33 3.77 -3.74
N LYS A 14 4.60 4.43 -4.87
CA LYS A 14 3.68 5.36 -5.53
C LYS A 14 2.58 4.58 -6.23
N GLU A 15 2.94 3.57 -7.02
CA GLU A 15 2.02 2.67 -7.69
C GLU A 15 1.14 1.94 -6.67
N LEU A 16 1.71 1.48 -5.55
CA LEU A 16 0.91 0.88 -4.48
C LEU A 16 -0.03 1.91 -3.81
N SER A 17 0.41 3.16 -3.69
CA SER A 17 -0.41 4.27 -3.15
C SER A 17 -1.61 4.54 -4.03
N GLU A 18 -1.42 4.56 -5.34
CA GLU A 18 -2.48 4.70 -6.34
C GLU A 18 -3.38 3.45 -6.39
N TYR A 19 -2.78 2.27 -6.31
CA TYR A 19 -3.49 0.99 -6.36
C TYR A 19 -4.43 0.79 -5.16
N LEU A 20 -3.97 1.13 -3.95
CA LEU A 20 -4.76 1.01 -2.73
C LEU A 20 -5.62 2.26 -2.46
N GLY A 21 -5.36 3.38 -3.15
CA GLY A 21 -5.93 4.69 -2.80
C GLY A 21 -5.46 5.22 -1.43
N ILE A 22 -4.32 4.74 -0.93
CA ILE A 22 -3.81 5.05 0.41
C ILE A 22 -2.60 5.97 0.30
N GLY A 23 -2.57 7.05 1.09
CA GLY A 23 -1.43 7.96 1.12
C GLY A 23 -0.11 7.28 1.52
N LYS A 24 0.99 7.68 0.87
CA LYS A 24 2.35 7.12 1.07
C LYS A 24 2.77 7.02 2.54
N SER A 25 2.44 8.03 3.36
CA SER A 25 2.74 8.06 4.80
C SER A 25 2.07 6.91 5.57
N LYS A 26 0.84 6.55 5.20
CA LYS A 26 0.12 5.43 5.78
C LYS A 26 0.75 4.11 5.33
N ILE A 27 1.17 4.00 4.07
CA ILE A 27 1.90 2.82 3.57
C ILE A 27 3.21 2.64 4.34
N TYR A 28 4.02 3.69 4.53
CA TYR A 28 5.22 3.60 5.36
C TYR A 28 4.92 3.14 6.79
N SER A 29 3.81 3.61 7.36
CA SER A 29 3.36 3.16 8.68
C SER A 29 2.97 1.67 8.69
N LEU A 30 2.30 1.19 7.64
CA LEU A 30 1.95 -0.22 7.47
C LEU A 30 3.19 -1.10 7.28
N ILE A 31 4.20 -0.63 6.55
CA ILE A 31 5.50 -1.32 6.41
C ILE A 31 6.18 -1.43 7.77
N ARG A 32 6.25 -0.32 8.54
CA ARG A 32 6.84 -0.32 9.90
C ARG A 32 6.11 -1.28 10.84
N GLN A 33 4.78 -1.34 10.73
CA GLN A 33 3.94 -2.26 11.51
C GLN A 33 3.96 -3.69 10.96
N LYS A 34 4.69 -3.97 9.87
CA LYS A 34 4.73 -5.26 9.16
C LYS A 34 3.34 -5.79 8.80
N LYS A 35 2.39 -4.87 8.56
CA LYS A 35 0.99 -5.19 8.24
C LYS A 35 0.76 -5.39 6.76
N ILE A 36 1.69 -4.97 5.91
CA ILE A 36 1.63 -5.09 4.46
C ILE A 36 2.86 -5.86 3.96
N PRO A 37 2.71 -6.80 3.00
CA PRO A 37 3.84 -7.53 2.45
C PRO A 37 4.69 -6.60 1.58
N ALA A 38 5.91 -6.30 2.06
CA ALA A 38 6.84 -5.40 1.39
C ALA A 38 8.23 -6.04 1.30
N SER A 39 8.80 -6.04 0.10
CA SER A 39 10.15 -6.54 -0.16
C SER A 39 11.13 -5.38 -0.18
N ARG A 40 12.13 -5.40 0.71
CA ARG A 40 13.19 -4.38 0.71
C ARG A 40 14.27 -4.77 -0.29
N ILE A 41 14.39 -4.01 -1.38
CA ILE A 41 15.39 -4.22 -2.42
C ILE A 41 16.31 -2.99 -2.43
N GLY A 42 17.50 -3.16 -1.83
CA GLY A 42 18.44 -2.07 -1.59
C GLY A 42 17.84 -0.97 -0.72
N ARG A 43 17.64 0.22 -1.31
CA ARG A 43 17.07 1.40 -0.65
C ARG A 43 15.57 1.60 -0.91
N GLN A 44 14.96 0.78 -1.76
CA GLN A 44 13.56 0.91 -2.15
C GLN A 44 12.73 -0.25 -1.62
N TYR A 45 11.44 0.01 -1.41
CA TYR A 45 10.45 -1.03 -1.16
C TYR A 45 9.74 -1.39 -2.46
N ARG A 46 9.56 -2.69 -2.66
CA ARG A 46 8.88 -3.28 -3.82
C ARG A 46 7.74 -4.16 -3.34
N PHE A 47 6.63 -4.10 -4.07
CA PHE A 47 5.38 -4.75 -3.71
C PHE A 47 4.92 -5.60 -4.88
N SER A 48 4.83 -6.92 -4.70
CA SER A 48 4.29 -7.78 -5.76
C SER A 48 2.77 -7.66 -5.78
N LYS A 49 2.18 -7.35 -6.94
CA LYS A 49 0.73 -7.17 -7.06
C LYS A 49 -0.06 -8.39 -6.59
N GLU A 50 0.34 -9.59 -7.01
CA GLU A 50 -0.35 -10.83 -6.61
C GLU A 50 -0.34 -11.05 -5.09
N ILE A 51 0.77 -10.72 -4.43
CA ILE A 51 0.91 -10.87 -2.97
C ILE A 51 0.03 -9.82 -2.26
N ILE A 52 0.00 -8.59 -2.78
CA ILE A 52 -0.89 -7.54 -2.25
C ILE A 52 -2.35 -7.92 -2.45
N ASP A 53 -2.73 -8.48 -3.60
CA ASP A 53 -4.08 -8.94 -3.89
C ASP A 53 -4.50 -10.10 -2.98
N ALA A 54 -3.61 -11.07 -2.75
CA ALA A 54 -3.84 -12.15 -1.80
C ALA A 54 -4.01 -11.61 -0.37
N TRP A 55 -3.14 -10.70 0.05
CA TRP A 55 -3.22 -10.06 1.36
C TRP A 55 -4.51 -9.24 1.55
N LEU A 56 -4.94 -8.50 0.52
CA LEU A 56 -6.21 -7.78 0.52
C LEU A 56 -7.37 -8.74 0.71
N LYS A 57 -7.40 -9.86 -0.03
CA LYS A 57 -8.44 -10.89 0.10
C LYS A 57 -8.50 -11.46 1.51
N GLU A 58 -7.37 -11.77 2.13
CA GLU A 58 -7.34 -12.26 3.52
C GLU A 58 -7.81 -11.21 4.54
N LYS A 59 -7.46 -9.93 4.34
CA LYS A 59 -7.84 -8.85 5.25
C LYS A 59 -9.30 -8.44 5.13
N ILE A 60 -9.90 -8.48 3.93
CA ILE A 60 -11.33 -8.23 3.73
C ILE A 60 -12.17 -9.24 4.52
N ILE A 61 -11.69 -10.48 4.65
CA ILE A 61 -12.39 -11.54 5.41
C ILE A 61 -12.32 -11.30 6.93
N THR A 62 -11.40 -10.47 7.43
CA THR A 62 -11.09 -10.36 8.88
C THR A 62 -11.54 -9.05 9.57
N ARG A 63 -12.08 -8.03 8.88
CA ARG A 63 -12.60 -6.83 9.56
C ARG A 63 -13.96 -6.38 9.08
N LYS A 64 -14.98 -6.87 9.78
CA LYS A 64 -16.12 -6.05 10.14
C LYS A 64 -15.64 -5.06 11.24
N GLU A 65 -15.99 -3.79 11.06
CA GLU A 65 -16.06 -2.71 12.07
C GLU A 65 -14.95 -1.63 12.16
N GLU A 66 -15.43 -0.44 11.78
CA GLU A 66 -15.38 0.87 12.45
C GLU A 66 -14.13 1.77 12.37
N ASN A 67 -14.38 2.98 11.85
CA ASN A 67 -13.55 4.19 11.91
C ASN A 67 -12.19 4.18 11.21
N LEU A 68 -12.14 3.65 9.98
CA LEU A 68 -11.18 4.16 9.01
C LEU A 68 -11.94 5.12 8.09
N PRO A 69 -11.61 6.43 8.02
CA PRO A 69 -12.10 7.25 6.92
C PRO A 69 -11.55 6.60 5.65
N LEU A 70 -12.42 5.88 4.94
CA LEU A 70 -12.07 5.00 3.82
C LEU A 70 -11.58 5.80 2.60
N PHE A 71 -11.79 7.11 2.62
CA PHE A 71 -11.33 8.04 1.61
C PHE A 71 -10.81 9.23 2.39
N GLY A 72 -9.51 9.52 2.24
CA GLY A 72 -8.96 10.73 2.83
C GLY A 72 -9.74 11.91 2.25
N GLU A 73 -10.35 12.72 3.11
CA GLU A 73 -10.64 14.09 2.74
C GLU A 73 -9.29 14.71 2.37
N GLU A 74 -9.07 14.89 1.07
CA GLU A 74 -8.16 15.92 0.60
C GLU A 74 -8.72 17.23 1.14
N LYS A 75 -8.27 17.64 2.33
CA LYS A 75 -8.24 19.06 2.66
C LYS A 75 -7.28 19.69 1.65
N LYS A 76 -7.85 20.11 0.51
CA LYS A 76 -7.34 21.25 -0.23
C LYS A 76 -7.17 22.33 0.82
N ASN A 77 -5.92 22.62 1.16
CA ASN A 77 -5.59 23.87 1.82
C ASN A 77 -5.95 24.94 0.81
N ASP A 78 -7.20 25.43 0.89
CA ASP A 78 -7.55 26.73 0.38
C ASP A 78 -6.65 27.70 1.15
N LYS A 79 -5.60 28.15 0.47
CA LYS A 79 -4.87 29.36 0.87
C LYS A 79 -5.83 30.52 0.63
N GLU A 80 -6.73 30.72 1.57
CA GLU A 80 -7.43 31.99 1.74
C GLU A 80 -6.75 32.68 2.92
N SER A 81 -5.74 33.48 2.60
CA SER A 81 -5.14 34.44 3.51
C SER A 81 -4.51 35.55 2.67
N ALA A 82 -5.19 36.70 2.71
CA ALA A 82 -4.88 38.01 2.15
C ALA A 82 -5.30 38.27 0.70
#